data_AF-A0A0D6ANP1-F1
#
_entry.id   AF-A0A0D6ANP1-F1
#
_cell.length_a   1.000
_cell.length_b   1.000
_cell.length_c   1.000
_cell.angle_alpha   90.00
_cell.angle_beta   90.00
_cell.angle_gamma   90.00
#
_symmetry.space_group_name_H-M   'P 1'
#
loop_
_entity.id
_entity.type
_entity.pdbx_description
1 polymer ?
#
loop_
_entity_poly.entity_id
_entity_poly.type
_entity_poly.pdbx_seq_one_letter_code
_entity_poly.pdbx_strand_id
1 'polypeptide(L)'
;MFSFDFSAPQVQASIISGGCSIISTIIAAITAKLIGQVISNRRKLQEYLDLAIKDIAFLLEVEKLHCERNKEKLEGSQKNKIRLYVRRSGYSFSGKFTPGRVKETKINTNNSLAKK
;
A
#
# COMPACT_ATOMS: atom_id res chain seq x y z
N MET A 1 23.01 -44.35 -43.70
CA MET A 1 23.85 -43.28 -43.13
C MET A 1 23.12 -41.97 -43.39
N PHE A 2 22.49 -41.37 -42.36
CA PHE A 2 21.77 -40.11 -42.52
C PHE A 2 22.78 -38.99 -42.78
N SER A 3 22.77 -38.42 -43.99
CA SER A 3 23.53 -37.20 -44.29
C SER A 3 22.68 -36.00 -43.93
N PHE A 4 23.08 -35.27 -42.90
CA PHE A 4 22.46 -33.99 -42.54
C PHE A 4 23.03 -32.91 -43.47
N ASP A 5 22.18 -32.36 -44.34
CA ASP A 5 22.54 -31.21 -45.16
C ASP A 5 22.23 -29.91 -44.40
N PHE A 6 23.26 -29.34 -43.79
CA PHE A 6 23.19 -28.08 -43.04
C PHE A 6 23.02 -26.84 -43.94
N SER A 7 23.14 -27.01 -45.26
CA SER A 7 22.91 -25.94 -46.24
C SER A 7 21.44 -25.84 -46.64
N ALA A 8 20.63 -26.84 -46.28
CA ALA A 8 19.20 -26.86 -46.56
C ALA A 8 18.51 -25.67 -45.85
N PRO A 9 17.81 -24.78 -46.58
CA PRO A 9 17.16 -23.60 -46.01
C PRO A 9 16.18 -23.92 -44.86
N GLN A 10 15.55 -25.10 -44.92
CA GLN A 10 14.61 -25.59 -43.90
C GLN A 10 15.31 -25.90 -42.57
N VAL A 11 16.52 -26.46 -42.61
CA VAL A 11 17.33 -26.77 -41.42
C VAL A 11 17.85 -25.48 -40.79
N GLN A 12 18.29 -24.52 -41.60
CA GLN A 12 18.72 -23.21 -41.12
C GLN A 12 17.56 -22.41 -40.50
N ALA A 13 16.38 -22.40 -41.14
CA ALA A 13 15.20 -21.72 -40.64
C ALA A 13 14.69 -22.32 -39.31
N SER A 14 14.79 -23.65 -39.13
CA SER A 14 14.39 -24.31 -37.88
C SER A 14 15.37 -24.04 -36.74
N ILE A 15 16.67 -23.94 -37.02
CA ILE A 15 17.67 -23.53 -36.02
C ILE A 15 17.45 -22.07 -35.59
N ILE A 16 17.23 -21.16 -36.55
CA ILE A 16 17.01 -19.74 -36.26
C ILE A 16 15.71 -19.54 -35.50
N SER A 17 14.61 -20.16 -35.94
CA SER A 17 13.31 -20.03 -35.27
C SER A 17 13.30 -20.65 -33.87
N GLY A 18 13.97 -21.80 -33.70
CA GLY A 18 14.18 -22.42 -32.38
C GLY A 18 14.99 -21.52 -31.44
N GLY A 19 16.11 -20.97 -31.91
CA GLY A 19 16.94 -20.04 -31.14
C GLY A 19 16.20 -18.75 -30.74
N CYS A 20 15.48 -18.14 -31.68
CA CYS A 20 14.68 -16.94 -31.42
C CYS A 20 13.56 -17.19 -30.39
N SER A 21 12.95 -18.38 -30.40
CA SER A 21 11.88 -18.75 -29.47
C SER A 21 12.38 -18.91 -28.03
N ILE A 22 13.61 -19.42 -27.85
CA ILE A 22 14.23 -19.54 -26.53
C ILE A 22 14.53 -18.14 -25.97
N ILE A 23 15.12 -17.27 -26.80
CA ILE A 23 15.48 -15.90 -26.40
C ILE A 23 14.21 -15.09 -26.05
N SER A 24 13.15 -15.19 -26.85
CA SER A 24 11.90 -14.48 -26.58
C SER A 24 11.26 -14.94 -25.25
N THR A 25 11.34 -16.23 -24.94
CA THR A 25 10.83 -16.78 -23.68
C THR A 25 11.62 -16.25 -22.47
N ILE A 26 12.94 -16.12 -22.58
CA ILE A 26 13.78 -15.56 -21.52
C ILE A 26 13.41 -14.09 -21.26
N ILE A 27 13.23 -13.30 -22.33
CA ILE A 27 12.83 -11.89 -22.23
C ILE A 27 11.44 -11.76 -21.59
N ALA A 28 10.49 -12.62 -21.99
CA ALA A 28 9.15 -12.65 -21.42
C ALA A 28 9.19 -13.00 -19.91
N ALA A 29 10.00 -13.98 -19.51
CA ALA A 29 10.16 -14.38 -18.11
C ALA A 29 10.75 -13.25 -17.25
N ILE A 30 11.77 -12.54 -17.75
CA ILE A 30 12.36 -11.38 -17.07
C ILE A 30 11.30 -10.28 -16.90
N THR A 31 10.55 -9.99 -17.97
CA THR A 31 9.51 -8.96 -17.96
C THR A 31 8.40 -9.28 -16.96
N ALA A 32 7.91 -10.54 -16.96
CA ALA A 32 6.91 -11.01 -16.01
C ALA A 32 7.40 -10.92 -14.56
N LYS A 33 8.67 -11.24 -14.30
CA LYS A 33 9.27 -11.12 -12.96
C LYS A 33 9.30 -9.66 -12.48
N LEU A 34 9.71 -8.72 -13.33
CA LEU A 34 9.77 -7.29 -12.97
C LEU A 34 8.37 -6.74 -12.66
N ILE A 35 7.38 -7.04 -13.51
CA ILE A 35 5.99 -6.61 -13.30
C ILE A 35 5.42 -7.26 -12.03
N GLY A 36 5.67 -8.55 -11.83
CA GLY A 36 5.24 -9.29 -10.64
C GLY A 36 5.80 -8.68 -9.35
N GLN A 37 7.07 -8.27 -9.35
CA GLN A 37 7.69 -7.59 -8.21
C GLN A 37 7.04 -6.24 -7.90
N VAL A 38 6.77 -5.42 -8.92
CA VAL A 38 6.10 -4.12 -8.74
C VAL A 38 4.71 -4.30 -8.14
N ILE A 39 3.92 -5.24 -8.66
CA ILE A 39 2.57 -5.51 -8.16
C ILE A 39 2.64 -6.06 -6.73
N SER A 40 3.54 -7.00 -6.46
CA SER A 40 3.72 -7.57 -5.11
C SER A 40 4.11 -6.50 -4.10
N ASN A 41 5.07 -5.63 -4.42
CA ASN A 41 5.51 -4.55 -3.55
C ASN A 41 4.39 -3.54 -3.29
N ARG A 42 3.57 -3.22 -4.31
CA ARG A 42 2.39 -2.36 -4.13
C ARG A 42 1.36 -2.98 -3.20
N ARG A 43 1.07 -4.28 -3.36
CA ARG A 43 0.14 -5.01 -2.47
C ARG A 43 0.64 -5.04 -1.04
N LYS A 44 1.92 -5.37 -0.82
CA LYS A 44 2.54 -5.34 0.52
C LYS A 44 2.46 -3.95 1.15
N LEU A 45 2.73 -2.90 0.37
CA LEU A 45 2.63 -1.53 0.86
C LEU A 45 1.19 -1.15 1.23
N GLN A 46 0.19 -1.59 0.45
CA GLN A 46 -1.22 -1.41 0.78
C GLN A 46 -1.63 -2.17 2.04
N GLU A 47 -1.14 -3.40 2.23
CA GLU A 47 -1.37 -4.20 3.44
C GLU A 47 -0.76 -3.51 4.67
N TYR A 48 0.48 -3.03 4.59
CA TYR A 48 1.11 -2.27 5.67
C TYR A 48 0.38 -0.96 5.97
N LEU A 49 -0.12 -0.27 4.93
CA LEU A 49 -0.92 0.93 5.12
C LEU A 49 -2.22 0.64 5.85
N ASP A 50 -2.94 -0.42 5.47
CA ASP A 50 -4.18 -0.83 6.13
C ASP A 50 -3.95 -1.23 7.59
N LEU A 51 -2.88 -1.99 7.86
CA LEU A 51 -2.45 -2.32 9.23
C LEU A 51 -2.16 -1.05 10.04
N ALA A 52 -1.35 -0.13 9.51
CA ALA A 52 -1.03 1.13 10.18
C ALA A 52 -2.27 1.99 10.46
N ILE A 53 -3.24 2.03 9.54
CA ILE A 53 -4.51 2.73 9.74
C ILE A 53 -5.31 2.10 10.89
N LYS A 54 -5.40 0.76 10.93
CA LYS A 54 -6.09 0.04 12.02
C LYS A 54 -5.43 0.27 13.37
N ASP A 55 -4.11 0.20 13.42
CA ASP A 55 -3.34 0.44 14.65
C ASP A 55 -3.53 1.87 15.16
N ILE A 56 -3.48 2.87 14.26
CA ILE A 56 -3.76 4.26 14.62
C ILE A 56 -5.19 4.41 15.14
N ALA A 57 -6.18 3.78 14.49
CA ALA A 57 -7.57 3.82 14.94
C ALA A 57 -7.75 3.21 16.35
N PHE A 58 -7.10 2.08 16.60
CA PHE A 58 -7.07 1.43 17.91
C PHE A 58 -6.45 2.35 18.97
N LEU A 59 -5.25 2.90 18.70
CA LEU A 59 -4.55 3.81 19.63
C LEU A 59 -5.37 5.08 19.93
N LEU A 60 -6.10 5.61 18.94
CA LEU A 60 -6.97 6.76 19.14
C LEU A 60 -8.18 6.43 20.03
N GLU A 61 -8.75 5.23 19.92
CA GLU A 61 -9.83 4.80 20.80
C GLU A 61 -9.33 4.52 22.22
N VAL A 62 -8.14 3.92 22.35
CA VAL A 62 -7.42 3.76 23.63
C VAL A 62 -7.18 5.13 24.29
N GLU A 63 -6.67 6.11 23.54
CA GLU A 63 -6.48 7.48 24.04
C GLU A 63 -7.81 8.09 24.53
N LYS A 64 -8.89 7.88 23.78
CA LYS A 64 -10.23 8.39 24.12
C LYS A 64 -10.74 7.78 25.44
N LEU A 65 -10.71 6.46 25.57
CA LEU A 65 -11.15 5.77 26.80
C LEU A 65 -10.25 6.11 28.00
N HIS A 66 -8.94 6.22 27.80
CA HIS A 66 -8.04 6.70 28.86
C HIS A 66 -8.36 8.11 29.31
N CYS A 67 -8.64 9.02 28.37
CA CYS A 67 -9.03 10.38 28.72
C CYS A 67 -10.38 10.42 29.45
N GLU A 68 -11.34 9.60 29.04
CA GLU A 68 -12.65 9.49 29.68
C GLU A 68 -12.52 8.99 31.13
N ARG A 69 -11.83 7.87 31.33
CA ARG A 69 -11.55 7.33 32.67
C ARG A 69 -10.76 8.30 33.56
N ASN A 70 -9.86 9.09 32.99
CA ASN A 70 -9.10 10.08 33.75
C ASN A 70 -9.94 11.32 34.10
N LYS A 71 -10.97 11.68 33.34
CA LYS A 71 -11.91 12.76 33.72
C LYS A 71 -12.73 12.40 34.96
N GLU A 72 -12.94 11.12 35.21
CA GLU A 72 -13.64 10.67 36.42
C GLU A 72 -12.75 10.80 37.67
N LYS A 73 -11.42 10.72 37.50
CA LYS A 73 -10.44 10.78 38.60
C LYS A 73 -9.81 12.16 38.80
N LEU A 74 -9.83 13.01 37.78
CA LEU A 74 -9.20 14.33 37.75
C LEU A 74 -10.25 15.34 37.30
N GLU A 75 -10.19 16.58 37.82
CA GLU A 75 -11.11 17.68 37.45
C GLU A 75 -10.92 18.19 36.01
N GLY A 76 -11.02 17.31 35.01
CA GLY A 76 -11.06 17.66 33.59
C GLY A 76 -10.09 16.91 32.69
N SER A 77 -10.21 17.23 31.40
CA SER A 77 -9.43 16.60 30.32
C SER A 77 -8.02 17.15 30.23
N GLN A 78 -7.00 16.34 30.55
CA GLN A 78 -5.58 16.72 30.37
C GLN A 78 -5.07 16.52 28.94
N LYS A 79 -5.95 16.11 28.01
CA LYS A 79 -5.61 15.71 26.64
C LYS A 79 -4.80 16.77 25.89
N ASN A 80 -5.22 18.04 25.98
CA ASN A 80 -4.55 19.14 25.28
C ASN A 80 -3.16 19.43 25.88
N LYS A 81 -3.00 19.29 27.20
CA LYS A 81 -1.69 19.46 27.86
C LYS A 81 -0.73 18.37 27.43
N ILE A 82 -1.18 17.11 27.43
CA ILE A 82 -0.37 15.96 26.97
C ILE A 82 0.03 16.14 25.50
N ARG A 83 -0.90 16.54 24.63
CA ARG A 83 -0.59 16.84 23.22
C ARG A 83 0.44 17.94 23.05
N LEU A 84 0.43 18.96 23.91
CA LEU A 84 1.46 20.01 23.90
C LEU A 84 2.83 19.47 24.33
N TYR A 85 2.88 18.63 25.38
CA TYR A 85 4.12 17.98 25.80
C TYR A 85 4.69 17.08 24.71
N VAL A 86 3.86 16.23 24.08
CA VAL A 86 4.29 15.36 22.98
C VAL A 86 4.84 16.17 21.80
N ARG A 87 4.24 17.33 21.48
CA ARG A 87 4.79 18.26 20.47
C ARG A 87 6.13 18.85 20.88
N ARG A 88 6.29 19.23 22.15
CA ARG A 88 7.57 19.74 22.68
C ARG A 88 8.66 18.68 22.69
N SER A 89 8.31 17.41 22.80
CA SER A 89 9.24 16.28 22.64
C SER A 89 9.63 16.01 21.18
N GLY A 90 9.19 16.85 20.22
CA GLY A 90 9.59 16.78 18.82
C GLY A 90 8.65 15.97 17.91
N TYR A 91 7.57 15.40 18.46
CA TYR A 91 6.62 14.63 17.65
C TYR A 91 5.54 15.52 17.05
N SER A 92 5.28 15.35 15.75
CA SER A 92 4.17 16.04 15.06
C SER A 92 2.97 15.12 14.88
N PHE A 93 1.77 15.67 15.05
CA PHE A 93 0.52 14.95 14.82
C PHE A 93 -0.28 15.64 13.73
N SER A 94 -0.45 14.97 12.60
CA SER A 94 -1.15 15.53 11.43
C SER A 94 -2.66 15.68 11.65
N GLY A 95 -3.26 14.82 12.47
CA GLY A 95 -4.71 14.77 12.70
C GLY A 95 -5.55 14.51 11.44
N LYS A 96 -4.95 14.10 10.32
CA LYS A 96 -5.68 13.90 9.05
C LYS A 96 -6.67 12.74 9.12
N PHE A 97 -6.32 11.69 9.85
CA PHE A 97 -7.08 10.44 9.92
C PHE A 97 -7.82 10.24 11.25
N THR A 98 -7.95 11.29 12.07
CA THR A 98 -8.75 11.19 13.30
C THR A 98 -10.24 11.06 12.97
N PRO A 99 -11.00 10.23 13.70
CA PRO A 99 -12.41 9.96 13.42
C PRO A 99 -13.28 11.21 13.22
N GLY A 100 -13.02 12.28 13.98
CA GLY A 100 -13.77 13.55 13.85
C GLY A 100 -13.67 14.17 12.46
N ARG A 101 -12.50 14.12 11.83
CA ARG A 101 -12.23 14.72 10.51
C ARG A 101 -12.70 13.84 9.35
N VAL A 102 -12.61 12.52 9.54
CA VAL A 102 -13.09 11.54 8.55
C VAL A 102 -14.62 11.53 8.47
N LYS A 103 -15.33 11.75 9.60
CA LYS A 103 -16.80 11.90 9.61
C LYS A 103 -17.26 13.14 8.84
N GLU A 104 -16.63 14.30 9.04
CA GLU A 104 -16.92 15.52 8.29
C GLU A 104 -16.73 15.34 6.77
N THR A 105 -15.67 14.65 6.38
CA THR A 105 -15.38 14.38 4.96
C THR A 105 -16.48 13.52 4.32
N LYS A 106 -16.95 12.45 4.97
CA LYS A 106 -18.03 11.60 4.46
C LYS A 106 -19.37 12.34 4.31
N ILE A 107 -19.70 13.23 5.25
CA ILE A 107 -20.94 14.02 5.22
C ILE A 107 -20.93 14.98 4.02
N ASN A 108 -19.81 15.66 3.76
CA ASN A 108 -19.68 16.59 2.64
C ASN A 108 -19.76 15.89 1.27
N THR A 109 -19.15 14.70 1.12
CA THR A 109 -19.23 13.95 -0.13
C THR A 109 -20.65 13.49 -0.43
N ASN A 110 -21.39 12.99 0.57
CA ASN A 110 -22.78 12.55 0.39
C ASN A 110 -23.72 13.71 0.03
N ASN A 111 -23.56 14.88 0.64
CA ASN A 111 -24.33 16.07 0.29
C ASN A 111 -24.03 16.61 -1.11
N SER A 112 -22.81 16.40 -1.63
CA SER A 112 -22.45 16.77 -3.01
C SER A 112 -23.03 15.83 -4.07
N LEU A 113 -23.25 14.56 -3.72
CA LEU A 113 -23.87 13.56 -4.59
C LEU A 113 -25.40 13.63 -4.58
N ALA A 114 -26.00 14.10 -3.48
CA ALA A 114 -27.44 14.33 -3.36
C ALA A 114 -27.93 15.64 -4.01
N LYS A 115 -27.03 16.47 -4.54
CA LYS A 115 -27.33 17.74 -5.23
C LYS A 115 -27.15 17.70 -6.76
N LYS A 116 -26.97 16.50 -7.33
CA LYS A 116 -26.97 16.26 -8.78
C LYS A 116 -28.23 15.50 -9.16
#